data_AF-A0A818VGX6-F1
#
_entry.id   AF-A0A818VGX6-F1
#
_cell.length_a   1.000
_cell.length_b   1.000
_cell.length_c   1.000
_cell.angle_alpha   90.00
_cell.angle_beta   90.00
_cell.angle_gamma   90.00
#
_symmetry.space_group_name_H-M   'P 1'
#
loop_
_entity.id
_entity.type
_entity.pdbx_description
1 polymer ?
#
loop_
_entity_poly.entity_id
_entity_poly.type
_entity_poly.pdbx_seq_one_letter_code
_entity_poly.pdbx_strand_id
1 'polypeptide(L)'
;MLNSECVQQGIRLNLHLLYTNNHFSKFPLKLIHDRQSSNSYFIQQQSSTINSSSIQRAILVFYPSNQEINYLPEIRWLYRSWIEMIKYEPSEWRTDFIIFTEQYSTVFIQLGCLINRIRLNDEEQPKCRVFIYVRISARHIDPVTKQQILVTNHSEKNLFHVDISRSILLYDHFKAYQYIDSVNIIAEGYPIYSYYDFILKTDLDVFITKRFANYVPSTLKTLFTGRGGYSTEFNTRRLGRIARDMGWKYQNLTNIGSTWLVCFNFVI
;
A
#
# COMPACT_ATOMS: atom_id res chain seq x y z
N MET A 1 17.58 18.81 9.79
CA MET A 1 16.98 18.03 10.90
C MET A 1 15.48 17.91 10.62
N LEU A 2 15.10 16.98 9.75
CA LEU A 2 13.68 16.69 9.46
C LEU A 2 13.29 15.45 10.27
N ASN A 3 12.17 15.54 10.97
CA ASN A 3 11.83 14.75 12.16
C ASN A 3 11.25 13.36 11.84
N SER A 4 11.56 12.44 12.75
CA SER A 4 11.21 11.01 12.89
C SER A 4 9.71 10.67 13.06
N GLU A 5 8.78 11.47 12.51
CA GLU A 5 7.34 11.33 12.80
C GLU A 5 6.52 10.53 11.77
N CYS A 6 7.01 10.32 10.54
CA CYS A 6 6.29 9.53 9.52
C CYS A 6 6.27 8.01 9.82
N VAL A 7 7.23 7.54 10.64
CA VAL A 7 7.46 6.14 11.04
C VAL A 7 6.22 5.45 11.66
N GLN A 8 5.39 6.17 12.40
CA GLN A 8 4.29 5.54 13.15
C GLN A 8 3.04 5.26 12.32
N GLN A 9 2.80 5.89 11.17
CA GLN A 9 1.52 5.76 10.47
C GLN A 9 1.43 4.56 9.53
N GLY A 10 2.50 4.24 8.78
CA GLY A 10 2.54 3.06 7.90
C GLY A 10 2.46 1.73 8.66
N ILE A 11 3.07 1.68 9.86
CA ILE A 11 3.02 0.50 10.73
C ILE A 11 1.69 0.43 11.51
N ARG A 12 1.09 1.56 11.92
CA ARG A 12 -0.17 1.57 12.69
C ARG A 12 -1.43 1.37 11.87
N LEU A 13 -1.41 1.63 10.55
CA LEU A 13 -2.51 1.24 9.65
C LEU A 13 -2.69 -0.30 9.61
N ASN A 14 -1.64 -1.06 9.89
CA ASN A 14 -1.68 -2.52 9.89
C ASN A 14 -2.33 -3.16 11.13
N LEU A 15 -2.51 -2.43 12.24
CA LEU A 15 -3.04 -3.00 13.49
C LEU A 15 -4.51 -2.66 13.79
N HIS A 16 -5.11 -1.69 13.11
CA HIS A 16 -6.48 -1.23 13.42
C HIS A 16 -7.51 -1.51 12.33
N LEU A 17 -7.10 -1.91 11.12
CA LEU A 17 -8.03 -2.03 10.00
C LEU A 17 -8.81 -3.34 9.93
N LEU A 18 -8.40 -4.39 10.65
CA LEU A 18 -8.94 -5.73 10.42
C LEU A 18 -9.38 -6.47 11.69
N TYR A 19 -9.82 -5.75 12.73
CA TYR A 19 -10.33 -6.28 14.00
C TYR A 19 -9.25 -6.71 15.01
N THR A 20 -9.33 -6.19 16.23
CA THR A 20 -8.44 -6.55 17.35
C THR A 20 -9.23 -7.23 18.45
N ASN A 21 -8.79 -8.41 18.90
CA ASN A 21 -9.15 -8.97 20.20
C ASN A 21 -8.28 -8.34 21.33
N ASN A 22 -8.81 -8.39 22.55
CA ASN A 22 -8.59 -7.52 23.71
C ASN A 22 -7.16 -7.20 24.24
N HIS A 23 -6.05 -7.49 23.56
CA HIS A 23 -4.71 -7.31 24.13
C HIS A 23 -3.86 -6.13 23.61
N PHE A 24 -4.28 -5.41 22.57
CA PHE A 24 -3.51 -4.26 22.06
C PHE A 24 -4.33 -2.98 22.05
N SER A 25 -4.40 -2.30 23.19
CA SER A 25 -5.01 -0.99 23.32
C SER A 25 -3.96 0.13 23.20
N LYS A 26 -4.27 1.09 22.32
CA LYS A 26 -4.11 2.57 22.43
C LYS A 26 -3.33 3.18 21.25
N PHE A 27 -4.03 3.93 20.41
CA PHE A 27 -3.74 5.28 19.89
C PHE A 27 -4.70 5.59 18.71
N PRO A 28 -5.43 6.72 18.70
CA PRO A 28 -6.40 7.02 17.64
C PRO A 28 -5.71 7.58 16.38
N LEU A 29 -5.99 7.00 15.21
CA LEU A 29 -5.68 7.58 13.89
C LEU A 29 -6.84 8.49 13.47
N LYS A 30 -6.55 9.76 13.15
CA LYS A 30 -7.54 10.74 12.69
C LYS A 30 -7.52 10.80 11.16
N LEU A 31 -8.49 10.15 10.52
CA LEU A 31 -8.77 10.34 9.09
C LEU A 31 -9.43 11.72 8.89
N ILE A 32 -8.82 12.62 8.13
CA ILE A 32 -9.44 13.89 7.75
C ILE A 32 -10.25 13.66 6.48
N HIS A 33 -11.56 13.83 6.59
CA HIS A 33 -12.50 13.79 5.48
C HIS A 33 -12.65 15.21 4.95
N ASP A 34 -12.10 15.52 3.77
CA ASP A 34 -12.33 16.81 3.11
C ASP A 34 -13.81 16.93 2.70
N ARG A 35 -14.66 17.43 3.60
CA ARG A 35 -15.95 18.00 3.23
C ARG A 35 -15.68 19.34 2.55
N GLN A 36 -15.78 19.36 1.22
CA GLN A 36 -16.10 20.60 0.53
C GLN A 36 -17.55 20.99 0.89
N SER A 37 -17.69 21.76 1.96
CA SER A 37 -18.83 22.66 2.14
C SER A 37 -18.28 24.08 2.11
N SER A 38 -18.65 24.79 1.05
CA SER A 38 -18.50 26.23 0.86
C SER A 38 -18.72 27.02 2.15
N ASN A 39 -17.65 27.55 2.72
CA ASN A 39 -17.56 28.90 3.29
C ASN A 39 -16.11 29.21 3.66
N SER A 40 -15.66 30.37 3.18
CA SER A 40 -14.35 30.97 3.37
C SER A 40 -14.00 31.14 4.86
N TYR A 41 -13.05 30.36 5.35
CA TYR A 41 -12.22 30.73 6.49
C TYR A 41 -10.76 30.44 6.15
N PHE A 42 -10.04 31.52 5.83
CA PHE A 42 -8.59 31.57 5.85
C PHE A 42 -8.13 31.21 7.27
N ILE A 43 -7.70 29.97 7.47
CA ILE A 43 -6.79 29.64 8.56
C ILE A 43 -5.42 29.50 7.92
N GLN A 44 -4.54 30.45 8.24
CA GLN A 44 -3.10 30.34 8.04
C GLN A 44 -2.59 29.12 8.82
N GLN A 45 -2.73 27.92 8.24
CA GLN A 45 -1.89 26.80 8.62
C GLN A 45 -0.58 27.01 7.89
N GLN A 46 0.49 27.19 8.66
CA GLN A 46 1.86 27.21 8.16
C GLN A 46 2.04 26.02 7.23
N SER A 47 2.01 26.31 5.94
CA SER A 47 2.44 25.41 4.89
C SER A 47 3.90 25.14 5.19
N SER A 48 4.22 23.97 5.73
CA SER A 48 5.50 23.35 5.42
C SER A 48 5.47 23.11 3.92
N THR A 49 5.83 24.14 3.14
CA THR A 49 6.04 24.01 1.71
C THR A 49 7.06 22.91 1.53
N ILE A 50 6.69 21.85 0.81
CA ILE A 50 7.64 20.86 0.31
C ILE A 50 8.46 21.62 -0.72
N ASN A 51 9.47 22.36 -0.24
CA ASN A 51 10.39 23.14 -1.05
C ASN A 51 11.25 22.17 -1.83
N SER A 52 11.19 22.23 -3.17
CA SER A 52 12.16 21.75 -4.17
C SER A 52 13.11 20.62 -3.73
N SER A 53 12.59 19.60 -3.08
CA SER A 53 13.36 18.43 -2.68
C SER A 53 13.18 17.38 -3.75
N SER A 54 14.25 16.64 -4.04
CA SER A 54 14.16 15.34 -4.70
C SER A 54 13.08 14.51 -4.01
N ILE A 55 12.18 13.87 -4.78
CA ILE A 55 11.10 13.05 -4.25
C ILE A 55 11.18 11.66 -4.87
N GLN A 56 11.24 10.64 -4.02
CA GLN A 56 11.13 9.24 -4.42
C GLN A 56 9.73 8.73 -4.15
N ARG A 57 9.09 8.17 -5.17
CA ARG A 57 7.75 7.59 -5.08
C ARG A 57 7.77 6.17 -5.61
N ALA A 58 6.86 5.35 -5.11
CA ALA A 58 6.58 4.06 -5.70
C ALA A 58 5.08 3.85 -5.88
N ILE A 59 4.72 3.25 -7.01
CA ILE A 59 3.38 2.76 -7.27
C ILE A 59 3.41 1.25 -7.04
N LEU A 60 2.60 0.76 -6.12
CA LEU A 60 2.58 -0.63 -5.68
C LEU A 60 1.31 -1.30 -6.18
N VAL A 61 1.49 -2.47 -6.80
CA VAL A 61 0.39 -3.35 -7.19
C VAL A 61 0.72 -4.81 -6.88
N PHE A 62 -0.33 -5.59 -6.65
CA PHE A 62 -0.25 -7.03 -6.62
C PHE A 62 -0.79 -7.60 -7.93
N TYR A 63 0.01 -8.42 -8.61
CA TYR A 63 -0.35 -9.11 -9.84
C TYR A 63 -0.52 -10.61 -9.59
N PRO A 64 -1.76 -11.14 -9.66
CA PRO A 64 -2.02 -12.55 -9.46
C PRO A 64 -1.63 -13.34 -10.71
N SER A 65 -0.42 -13.91 -10.74
CA SER A 65 0.11 -14.57 -11.93
C SER A 65 -0.68 -15.83 -12.29
N ASN A 66 -1.38 -16.44 -11.33
CA ASN A 66 -2.30 -17.55 -11.59
C ASN A 66 -3.57 -17.15 -12.36
N GLN A 67 -3.83 -15.86 -12.54
CA GLN A 67 -4.95 -15.32 -13.31
C GLN A 67 -4.48 -14.38 -14.43
N GLU A 68 -3.28 -14.64 -14.97
CA GLU A 68 -2.65 -13.81 -16.01
C GLU A 68 -3.59 -13.48 -17.19
N ILE A 69 -4.38 -14.45 -17.67
CA ILE A 69 -5.31 -14.22 -18.80
C ILE A 69 -6.28 -13.06 -18.52
N ASN A 70 -6.72 -12.91 -17.27
CA ASN A 70 -7.67 -11.87 -16.88
C ASN A 70 -6.98 -10.51 -16.71
N TYR A 71 -5.77 -10.52 -16.13
CA TYR A 71 -5.09 -9.31 -15.66
C TYR A 71 -3.99 -8.78 -16.57
N LEU A 72 -3.62 -9.52 -17.61
CA LEU A 72 -2.60 -9.10 -18.57
C LEU A 72 -2.94 -7.78 -19.28
N PRO A 73 -4.19 -7.53 -19.74
CA PRO A 73 -4.54 -6.23 -20.29
C PRO A 73 -4.39 -5.11 -19.25
N GLU A 74 -4.89 -5.35 -18.04
CA GLU A 74 -4.90 -4.37 -16.95
C GLU A 74 -3.48 -3.92 -16.57
N ILE A 75 -2.56 -4.88 -16.34
CA ILE A 75 -1.18 -4.53 -15.99
C ILE A 75 -0.45 -3.80 -17.13
N ARG A 76 -0.74 -4.12 -18.39
CA ARG A 76 -0.16 -3.43 -19.56
C ARG A 76 -0.66 -1.99 -19.66
N TRP A 77 -1.95 -1.77 -19.44
CA TRP A 77 -2.55 -0.45 -19.45
C TRP A 77 -2.05 0.42 -18.29
N LEU A 78 -1.99 -0.14 -17.08
CA LEU A 78 -1.44 0.53 -15.92
C LEU A 78 0.04 0.89 -16.13
N TYR A 79 0.86 -0.07 -16.56
CA TYR A 79 2.27 0.17 -16.89
C TYR A 79 2.44 1.26 -17.97
N ARG A 80 1.60 1.25 -19.01
CA ARG A 80 1.64 2.28 -20.05
C ARG A 80 1.27 3.65 -19.48
N SER A 81 0.25 3.73 -18.63
CA SER A 81 -0.14 4.98 -17.99
C SER A 81 0.95 5.55 -17.08
N TRP A 82 1.71 4.68 -16.39
CA TRP A 82 2.89 5.07 -15.63
C TRP A 82 3.98 5.66 -16.53
N ILE A 83 4.31 5.00 -17.65
CA ILE A 83 5.26 5.55 -18.65
C ILE A 83 4.81 6.91 -19.17
N GLU A 84 3.53 7.09 -19.46
CA GLU A 84 3.01 8.38 -19.93
C GLU A 84 3.05 9.46 -18.83
N MET A 85 2.82 9.08 -17.56
CA MET A 85 2.88 9.98 -16.42
C MET A 85 4.31 10.49 -16.16
N ILE A 86 5.32 9.63 -16.16
CA ILE A 86 6.71 10.01 -15.84
C ILE A 86 7.30 11.02 -16.85
N LYS A 87 6.76 11.13 -18.07
CA LYS A 87 7.17 12.16 -19.04
C LYS A 87 6.92 13.58 -18.56
N TYR A 88 6.05 13.76 -17.57
CA TYR A 88 5.67 15.05 -17.00
C TYR A 88 6.12 15.20 -15.54
N GLU A 89 6.93 14.26 -15.05
CA GLU A 89 7.51 14.28 -13.71
C GLU A 89 8.66 15.30 -13.67
N PRO A 90 8.82 16.09 -12.58
CA PRO A 90 9.96 16.98 -12.42
C PRO A 90 11.30 16.22 -12.49
N SER A 91 12.36 16.87 -12.95
CA SER A 91 13.67 16.25 -13.19
C SER A 91 14.34 15.66 -11.95
N GLU A 92 13.97 16.12 -10.76
CA GLU A 92 14.48 15.64 -9.46
C GLU A 92 13.57 14.58 -8.82
N TRP A 93 12.42 14.29 -9.43
CA TRP A 93 11.48 13.31 -8.89
C TRP A 93 11.64 11.98 -9.58
N ARG A 94 11.37 10.90 -8.87
CA ARG A 94 11.46 9.52 -9.38
C ARG A 94 10.24 8.75 -8.92
N THR A 95 9.50 8.14 -9.85
CA THR A 95 8.42 7.21 -9.52
C THR A 95 8.68 5.81 -10.06
N ASP A 96 9.04 4.86 -9.19
CA ASP A 96 9.21 3.46 -9.57
C ASP A 96 7.84 2.73 -9.60
N PHE A 97 7.76 1.69 -10.42
CA PHE A 97 6.58 0.82 -10.51
C PHE A 97 6.92 -0.55 -9.91
N ILE A 98 6.32 -0.87 -8.76
CA ILE A 98 6.63 -2.06 -7.97
C ILE A 98 5.48 -3.05 -8.06
N ILE A 99 5.81 -4.26 -8.51
CA ILE A 99 4.86 -5.35 -8.74
C ILE A 99 5.21 -6.50 -7.79
N PHE A 100 4.26 -6.90 -6.98
CA PHE A 100 4.32 -8.12 -6.20
C PHE A 100 3.57 -9.22 -6.95
N THR A 101 4.15 -10.40 -7.09
CA THR A 101 3.50 -11.51 -7.82
C THR A 101 3.88 -12.87 -7.26
N GLU A 102 3.08 -13.90 -7.49
CA GLU A 102 3.36 -15.26 -6.98
C GLU A 102 4.52 -15.93 -7.73
N GLN A 103 4.64 -15.65 -9.04
CA GLN A 103 5.62 -16.28 -9.93
C GLN A 103 6.04 -15.28 -10.99
N TYR A 104 7.30 -15.35 -11.42
CA TYR A 104 7.76 -14.50 -12.52
C TYR A 104 7.05 -14.89 -13.81
N SER A 105 6.42 -13.90 -14.45
CA SER A 105 5.88 -14.02 -15.80
C SER A 105 6.87 -13.46 -16.81
N THR A 106 6.93 -14.08 -17.99
CA THR A 106 7.71 -13.58 -19.14
C THR A 106 7.27 -12.18 -19.57
N VAL A 107 6.02 -11.81 -19.27
CA VAL A 107 5.47 -10.45 -19.47
C VAL A 107 6.34 -9.39 -18.82
N PHE A 108 6.84 -9.62 -17.60
CA PHE A 108 7.66 -8.63 -16.90
C PHE A 108 9.07 -8.49 -17.48
N ILE A 109 9.59 -9.57 -18.07
CA ILE A 109 10.86 -9.54 -18.82
C ILE A 109 10.67 -8.70 -20.09
N GLN A 110 9.56 -8.90 -20.81
CA GLN A 110 9.22 -8.11 -22.00
C GLN A 110 9.00 -6.62 -21.69
N LEU A 111 8.46 -6.31 -20.51
CA LEU A 111 8.30 -4.93 -20.01
C LEU A 111 9.61 -4.35 -19.43
N GLY A 112 10.73 -5.10 -19.46
CA GLY A 112 12.03 -4.63 -18.98
C GLY A 112 12.10 -4.39 -17.47
N CYS A 113 11.26 -5.08 -16.69
CA CYS A 113 11.25 -4.95 -15.25
C CYS A 113 12.45 -5.64 -14.59
N LEU A 114 12.99 -5.03 -13.54
CA LEU A 114 14.08 -5.58 -12.74
C LEU A 114 13.53 -6.57 -11.70
N ILE A 115 14.18 -7.71 -11.57
CA ILE A 115 13.74 -8.78 -10.66
C ILE A 115 14.49 -8.66 -9.32
N ASN A 116 13.75 -8.68 -8.20
CA ASN A 116 14.27 -8.70 -6.82
C ASN A 116 15.31 -7.61 -6.51
N ARG A 117 15.25 -6.48 -7.20
CA ARG A 117 16.20 -5.38 -7.03
C ARG A 117 15.51 -4.15 -6.45
N ILE A 118 15.80 -3.85 -5.20
CA ILE A 118 15.37 -2.61 -4.54
C ILE A 118 16.08 -1.40 -5.13
N ARG A 119 15.49 -0.22 -4.95
CA ARG A 119 16.13 1.06 -5.26
C ARG A 119 17.23 1.35 -4.24
N LEU A 120 18.37 1.85 -4.71
CA LEU A 120 19.55 2.08 -3.86
C LEU A 120 19.93 3.56 -3.70
N ASN A 121 19.57 4.40 -4.66
CA ASN A 121 19.89 5.83 -4.66
C ASN A 121 18.82 6.65 -5.38
N ASP A 122 18.89 7.97 -5.25
CA ASP A 122 18.01 8.97 -5.86
C ASP A 122 18.36 9.25 -7.34
N GLU A 123 19.60 8.96 -7.76
CA GLU A 123 20.05 9.10 -9.15
C GLU A 123 19.41 8.08 -10.11
N GLU A 124 19.07 6.88 -9.63
CA GLU A 124 18.52 5.82 -10.45
C GLU A 124 17.26 6.29 -11.18
N GLN A 125 17.20 6.09 -12.50
CA GLN A 125 16.02 6.42 -13.30
C GLN A 125 14.80 5.61 -12.84
N PRO A 126 13.56 6.08 -13.09
CA PRO A 126 12.37 5.30 -12.80
C PRO A 126 12.43 3.89 -13.40
N LYS A 127 12.21 2.85 -12.58
CA LYS A 127 12.22 1.44 -13.01
C LYS A 127 10.95 0.71 -12.62
N CYS A 128 10.57 -0.25 -13.46
CA CYS A 128 9.67 -1.31 -13.06
C CYS A 128 10.46 -2.38 -12.28
N ARG A 129 9.92 -2.84 -11.15
CA ARG A 129 10.56 -3.81 -10.25
C ARG A 129 9.56 -4.89 -9.86
N VAL A 130 9.97 -6.15 -9.89
CA VAL A 130 9.12 -7.31 -9.57
C VAL A 130 9.68 -8.11 -8.42
N PHE A 131 8.83 -8.45 -7.46
CA PHE A 131 9.16 -9.22 -6.27
C PHE A 131 8.22 -10.42 -6.12
N ILE A 132 8.79 -11.58 -5.79
CA ILE A 132 7.99 -12.77 -5.50
C ILE A 132 7.36 -12.63 -4.12
N TYR A 133 6.06 -12.86 -4.08
CA TYR A 133 5.24 -12.73 -2.89
C TYR A 133 4.45 -14.01 -2.63
N VAL A 134 4.63 -14.58 -1.44
CA VAL A 134 3.87 -15.75 -1.01
C VAL A 134 2.51 -15.30 -0.50
N ARG A 135 1.47 -15.60 -1.27
CA ARG A 135 0.07 -15.34 -0.91
C ARG A 135 -0.30 -15.92 0.44
N ILE A 136 -1.22 -15.27 1.14
CA ILE A 136 -1.82 -15.78 2.37
C ILE A 136 -2.38 -17.20 2.16
N SER A 137 -3.11 -17.43 1.07
CA SER A 137 -3.73 -18.72 0.77
C SER A 137 -2.74 -19.87 0.56
N ALA A 138 -1.50 -19.55 0.16
CA ALA A 138 -0.45 -20.52 -0.14
C ALA A 138 0.49 -20.77 1.05
N ARG A 139 0.28 -20.12 2.21
CA ARG A 139 1.15 -20.29 3.37
C ARG A 139 0.85 -21.60 4.08
N HIS A 140 1.91 -22.34 4.41
CA HIS A 140 1.80 -23.50 5.28
C HIS A 140 1.91 -23.06 6.74
N ILE A 141 0.83 -23.24 7.49
CA ILE A 141 0.78 -23.02 8.92
C ILE A 141 0.60 -24.38 9.58
N ASP A 142 1.55 -24.75 10.44
CA ASP A 142 1.44 -25.94 11.27
C ASP A 142 0.20 -25.79 12.19
N PRO A 143 -0.78 -26.70 12.11
CA PRO A 143 -2.02 -26.59 12.86
C PRO A 143 -1.86 -26.75 14.38
N VAL A 144 -0.76 -27.36 14.83
CA VAL A 144 -0.46 -27.65 16.23
C VAL A 144 0.43 -26.57 16.84
N THR A 145 1.53 -26.23 16.17
CA THR A 145 2.50 -25.26 16.70
C THR A 145 2.19 -23.82 16.30
N LYS A 146 1.26 -23.62 15.36
CA LYS A 146 1.01 -22.34 14.66
C LYS A 146 2.28 -21.74 14.07
N GLN A 147 3.31 -22.54 13.85
CA GLN A 147 4.51 -22.08 13.17
C GLN A 147 4.20 -21.96 11.69
N GLN A 148 4.39 -20.75 11.17
CA GLN A 148 4.30 -20.51 9.75
C GLN A 148 5.67 -20.76 9.12
N ILE A 149 5.75 -21.76 8.25
CA ILE A 149 6.93 -21.93 7.41
C ILE A 149 6.72 -21.01 6.21
N LEU A 150 7.23 -19.79 6.33
CA LEU A 150 7.36 -18.91 5.18
C LEU A 150 8.43 -19.51 4.26
N VAL A 151 7.99 -20.15 3.18
CA VAL A 151 8.89 -20.56 2.09
C VAL A 151 9.22 -19.33 1.26
N THR A 152 9.88 -18.35 1.86
CA THR A 152 10.66 -17.36 1.11
C THR A 152 12.05 -17.95 0.96
N ASN A 153 12.59 -17.97 -0.26
CA ASN A 153 13.98 -18.41 -0.44
C ASN A 153 14.89 -17.65 0.52
N HIS A 154 15.93 -18.30 1.05
CA HIS A 154 16.79 -17.71 2.08
C HIS A 154 17.46 -16.39 1.62
N SER A 155 17.56 -16.18 0.30
CA SER A 155 18.03 -14.95 -0.36
C SER A 155 17.03 -13.79 -0.34
N GLU A 156 15.74 -14.05 -0.14
CA GLU A 156 14.65 -13.07 -0.18
C GLU A 156 14.15 -12.68 1.21
N LYS A 157 14.69 -13.31 2.26
CA LYS A 157 14.28 -13.09 3.67
C LYS A 157 14.39 -11.62 4.11
N ASN A 158 15.30 -10.85 3.50
CA ASN A 158 15.48 -9.43 3.81
C ASN A 158 14.54 -8.49 3.04
N LEU A 159 13.80 -9.01 2.05
CA LEU A 159 12.86 -8.22 1.23
C LEU A 159 11.49 -8.08 1.89
N PHE A 160 11.16 -8.98 2.82
CA PHE A 160 9.85 -9.03 3.48
C PHE A 160 9.98 -9.06 4.99
N HIS A 161 9.15 -8.26 5.67
CA HIS A 161 8.99 -8.28 7.11
C HIS A 161 7.60 -8.84 7.46
N VAL A 162 7.54 -10.13 7.80
CA VAL A 162 6.28 -10.81 8.10
C VAL A 162 6.03 -10.90 9.61
N ASP A 163 5.00 -10.21 10.08
CA ASP A 163 4.43 -10.45 11.41
C ASP A 163 3.67 -11.78 11.40
N ILE A 164 4.25 -12.80 12.04
CA ILE A 164 3.71 -14.16 12.10
C ILE A 164 2.32 -14.18 12.74
N SER A 165 2.10 -13.42 13.82
CA SER A 165 0.82 -13.41 14.53
C SER A 165 -0.30 -12.84 13.65
N ARG A 166 -0.01 -11.73 12.96
CA ARG A 166 -0.95 -11.12 12.01
C ARG A 166 -1.19 -12.03 10.81
N SER A 167 -0.14 -12.64 10.29
CA SER A 167 -0.20 -13.56 9.14
C SER A 167 -1.08 -14.79 9.43
N ILE A 168 -1.01 -15.36 10.64
CA ILE A 168 -1.90 -16.45 11.08
C ILE A 168 -3.36 -15.98 11.10
N LEU A 169 -3.64 -14.80 11.65
CA LEU A 169 -5.01 -14.27 11.67
C LEU A 169 -5.57 -14.05 10.26
N LEU A 170 -4.74 -13.53 9.34
CA LEU A 170 -5.13 -13.38 7.94
C LEU A 170 -5.37 -14.72 7.26
N TYR A 171 -4.57 -15.74 7.57
CA TYR A 171 -4.80 -17.09 7.04
C TYR A 171 -6.11 -17.67 7.56
N ASP A 172 -6.35 -17.62 8.87
CA ASP A 172 -7.54 -18.21 9.50
C ASP A 172 -8.83 -17.56 9.00
N HIS A 173 -8.82 -16.23 8.78
CA HIS A 173 -10.03 -15.48 8.47
C HIS A 173 -10.18 -15.05 7.01
N PHE A 174 -9.07 -14.92 6.26
CA PHE A 174 -9.07 -14.28 4.94
C PHE A 174 -8.35 -15.07 3.85
N LYS A 175 -7.88 -16.31 4.09
CA LYS A 175 -7.20 -17.11 3.05
C LYS A 175 -8.04 -17.34 1.77
N ALA A 176 -9.36 -17.35 1.87
CA ALA A 176 -10.25 -17.51 0.72
C ALA A 176 -10.55 -16.17 0.00
N TYR A 177 -10.21 -15.03 0.62
CA TYR A 177 -10.46 -13.72 0.06
C TYR A 177 -9.34 -13.31 -0.89
N GLN A 178 -9.57 -13.46 -2.20
CA GLN A 178 -8.55 -13.33 -3.25
C GLN A 178 -7.84 -11.96 -3.29
N TYR A 179 -8.46 -10.91 -2.77
CA TYR A 179 -7.91 -9.55 -2.76
C TYR A 179 -7.08 -9.22 -1.52
N ILE A 180 -7.00 -10.11 -0.52
CA ILE A 180 -6.27 -9.83 0.72
C ILE A 180 -4.79 -9.50 0.44
N ASP A 181 -4.18 -10.22 -0.50
CA ASP A 181 -2.76 -10.05 -0.84
C ASP A 181 -2.48 -8.67 -1.43
N SER A 182 -3.41 -8.09 -2.20
CA SER A 182 -3.28 -6.74 -2.75
C SER A 182 -3.09 -5.67 -1.68
N VAL A 183 -3.67 -5.88 -0.49
CA VAL A 183 -3.53 -4.99 0.66
C VAL A 183 -2.34 -5.42 1.51
N ASN A 184 -2.15 -6.73 1.67
CA ASN A 184 -1.17 -7.28 2.60
C ASN A 184 0.28 -6.99 2.21
N ILE A 185 0.56 -6.79 0.92
CA ILE A 185 1.90 -6.39 0.43
C ILE A 185 2.39 -5.07 1.05
N ILE A 186 1.49 -4.15 1.44
CA ILE A 186 1.84 -2.88 2.11
C ILE A 186 2.33 -3.14 3.55
N ALA A 187 1.96 -4.27 4.14
CA ALA A 187 2.40 -4.62 5.48
C ALA A 187 3.77 -5.30 5.44
N GLU A 188 3.93 -6.24 4.51
CA GLU A 188 5.07 -7.16 4.52
C GLU A 188 6.20 -6.70 3.62
N GLY A 189 5.91 -5.97 2.55
CA GLY A 189 6.90 -5.50 1.58
C GLY A 189 7.70 -4.28 2.04
N TYR A 190 7.53 -3.80 3.27
CA TYR A 190 8.16 -2.55 3.74
C TYR A 190 9.65 -2.41 3.39
N PRO A 191 10.50 -3.43 3.58
CA PRO A 191 11.92 -3.33 3.21
C PRO A 191 12.15 -2.93 1.75
N ILE A 192 11.30 -3.42 0.82
CA ILE A 192 11.40 -3.15 -0.63
C ILE A 192 11.19 -1.67 -0.97
N TYR A 193 10.31 -1.00 -0.23
CA TYR A 193 9.94 0.39 -0.50
C TYR A 193 10.29 1.35 0.63
N SER A 194 11.23 0.96 1.48
CA SER A 194 11.80 1.79 2.54
C SER A 194 12.54 3.03 2.04
N TYR A 195 12.96 3.06 0.76
CA TYR A 195 13.67 4.18 0.15
C TYR A 195 12.74 5.29 -0.41
N TYR A 196 11.42 5.08 -0.44
CA TYR A 196 10.50 6.03 -1.09
C TYR A 196 9.78 6.92 -0.08
N ASP A 197 9.71 8.22 -0.37
CA ASP A 197 8.95 9.21 0.39
C ASP A 197 7.44 8.99 0.32
N PHE A 198 6.94 8.50 -0.82
CA PHE A 198 5.50 8.29 -1.02
C PHE A 198 5.21 6.95 -1.68
N ILE A 199 4.17 6.30 -1.18
CA ILE A 199 3.67 5.03 -1.70
C ILE A 199 2.25 5.23 -2.18
N LEU A 200 2.02 4.95 -3.46
CA LEU A 200 0.69 4.80 -4.05
C LEU A 200 0.41 3.30 -4.18
N LYS A 201 -0.33 2.70 -3.26
CA LYS A 201 -0.90 1.37 -3.51
C LYS A 201 -2.15 1.54 -4.38
N THR A 202 -2.27 0.75 -5.43
CA THR A 202 -3.46 0.72 -6.28
C THR A 202 -3.83 -0.70 -6.70
N ASP A 203 -4.90 -0.84 -7.47
CA ASP A 203 -5.31 -2.09 -8.11
C ASP A 203 -4.85 -2.08 -9.58
N LEU A 204 -5.06 -3.20 -10.28
CA LEU A 204 -4.61 -3.37 -11.66
C LEU A 204 -5.51 -2.63 -12.66
N ASP A 205 -6.79 -2.47 -12.34
CA ASP A 205 -7.83 -1.84 -13.17
C ASP A 205 -7.84 -0.30 -13.11
N VAL A 206 -6.68 0.31 -12.83
CA VAL A 206 -6.50 1.75 -12.66
C VAL A 206 -5.57 2.32 -13.73
N PHE A 207 -5.77 3.60 -14.06
CA PHE A 207 -4.85 4.40 -14.88
C PHE A 207 -4.25 5.53 -14.05
N ILE A 208 -2.93 5.71 -14.19
CA ILE A 208 -2.22 6.85 -13.63
C ILE A 208 -2.29 8.01 -14.61
N THR A 209 -2.89 9.11 -14.18
CA THR A 209 -3.01 10.30 -15.03
C THR A 209 -1.75 11.16 -14.98
N LYS A 210 -1.52 11.95 -16.03
CA LYS A 210 -0.49 13.00 -16.07
C LYS A 210 -0.51 13.92 -14.84
N ARG A 211 -1.68 14.16 -14.22
CA ARG A 211 -1.78 15.07 -13.07
C ARG A 211 -1.01 14.53 -11.87
N PHE A 212 -0.90 13.21 -11.73
CA PHE A 212 -0.14 12.59 -10.64
C PHE A 212 1.36 12.91 -10.72
N ALA A 213 1.89 13.17 -11.92
CA ALA A 213 3.31 13.46 -12.13
C ALA A 213 3.84 14.60 -11.26
N ASN A 214 3.01 15.62 -11.02
CA ASN A 214 3.33 16.81 -10.24
C ASN A 214 2.53 16.89 -8.93
N TYR A 215 1.82 15.82 -8.56
CA TYR A 215 1.01 15.78 -7.36
C TYR A 215 1.80 15.28 -6.17
N VAL A 216 1.76 16.05 -5.09
CA VAL A 216 2.20 15.66 -3.75
C VAL A 216 1.12 16.05 -2.77
N PRO A 217 0.80 15.20 -1.78
CA PRO A 217 -0.05 15.57 -0.67
C PRO A 217 0.33 16.91 -0.02
N SER A 218 -0.66 17.76 0.23
CA SER A 218 -0.47 19.01 0.98
C SER A 218 -0.11 18.77 2.45
N THR A 219 -0.33 17.56 2.96
CA THR A 219 -0.03 17.19 4.34
C THR A 219 0.63 15.81 4.40
N LEU A 220 1.79 15.74 5.04
CA LEU A 220 2.56 14.49 5.21
C LEU A 220 1.91 13.51 6.20
N LYS A 221 0.90 13.96 6.98
CA LYS A 221 0.19 13.19 8.02
C LYS A 221 -1.09 12.51 7.51
N THR A 222 -1.36 12.56 6.22
CA THR A 222 -2.64 12.15 5.65
C THR A 222 -2.48 10.92 4.77
N LEU A 223 -3.15 9.83 5.16
CA LEU A 223 -3.49 8.74 4.25
C LEU A 223 -4.63 9.21 3.35
N PHE A 224 -4.36 9.32 2.05
CA PHE A 224 -5.41 9.57 1.06
C PHE A 224 -5.95 8.23 0.59
N THR A 225 -7.25 8.02 0.79
CA THR A 225 -7.96 6.85 0.27
C THR A 225 -8.92 7.29 -0.82
N GLY A 226 -9.07 6.44 -1.84
CA GLY A 226 -10.17 6.57 -2.76
C GLY A 226 -11.50 6.57 -1.99
N ARG A 227 -12.42 7.46 -2.37
CA ARG A 227 -13.73 7.62 -1.71
C ARG A 227 -14.70 6.45 -1.92
N GLY A 228 -14.25 5.35 -2.52
CA GLY A 228 -14.98 4.16 -2.97
C GLY A 228 -16.50 4.19 -2.76
N GLY A 229 -17.28 4.09 -3.84
CA GLY A 229 -18.75 4.28 -3.83
C GLY A 229 -19.56 3.37 -2.88
N TYR A 230 -18.91 2.45 -2.18
CA TYR A 230 -19.50 1.52 -1.22
C TYR A 230 -19.60 2.08 0.21
N SER A 231 -18.94 3.19 0.54
CA SER A 231 -18.93 3.75 1.91
C SER A 231 -20.10 4.69 2.20
N THR A 232 -21.32 4.21 1.95
CA THR A 232 -22.54 4.93 2.31
C THR A 232 -22.81 4.83 3.80
N GLU A 233 -23.56 5.78 4.35
CA GLU A 233 -23.94 5.77 5.77
C GLU A 233 -24.63 4.46 6.17
N PHE A 234 -25.48 3.93 5.28
CA PHE A 234 -26.16 2.65 5.44
C PHE A 234 -25.15 1.49 5.61
N ASN A 235 -24.16 1.39 4.72
CA ASN A 235 -23.15 0.33 4.77
C ASN A 235 -22.26 0.45 6.00
N THR A 236 -21.83 1.68 6.34
CA THR A 236 -21.06 1.94 7.56
C THR A 236 -21.80 1.49 8.82
N ARG A 237 -23.08 1.84 8.96
CA ARG A 237 -23.91 1.41 10.11
C ARG A 237 -24.08 -0.11 10.16
N ARG A 238 -24.30 -0.73 9.00
CA ARG A 238 -24.45 -2.19 8.89
C ARG A 238 -23.17 -2.93 9.27
N LEU A 239 -22.00 -2.48 8.81
CA LEU A 239 -20.70 -3.03 9.16
C LEU A 239 -20.41 -2.86 10.66
N GLY A 240 -20.72 -1.70 11.24
CA GLY A 240 -20.60 -1.48 12.68
C GLY A 240 -21.48 -2.42 13.51
N ARG A 241 -22.71 -2.71 13.06
CA ARG A 241 -23.58 -3.70 13.70
C ARG A 241 -23.00 -5.11 13.59
N ILE A 242 -22.63 -5.54 12.38
CA ILE A 242 -22.04 -6.86 12.11
C ILE A 242 -20.78 -7.09 12.96
N ALA A 243 -19.91 -6.09 13.06
CA ALA A 243 -18.73 -6.16 13.93
C ALA A 243 -19.10 -6.40 15.40
N ARG A 244 -20.11 -5.69 15.93
CA ARG A 244 -20.60 -5.92 17.30
C ARG A 244 -21.18 -7.33 17.48
N ASP A 245 -21.97 -7.80 16.51
CA ASP A 245 -22.59 -9.13 16.55
C ASP A 245 -21.53 -10.24 16.57
N MET A 246 -20.37 -10.01 15.93
CA MET A 246 -19.22 -10.92 15.95
C MET A 246 -18.24 -10.69 17.11
N GLY A 247 -18.54 -9.79 18.04
CA GLY A 247 -17.66 -9.46 19.16
C GLY A 247 -16.37 -8.73 18.75
N TRP A 248 -16.34 -8.14 17.55
CA TRP A 248 -15.19 -7.41 17.03
C TRP A 248 -15.23 -5.93 17.41
N LYS A 249 -14.06 -5.35 17.71
CA LYS A 249 -13.93 -3.91 17.95
C LYS A 249 -13.99 -3.13 16.63
N TYR A 250 -15.10 -2.42 16.41
CA TYR A 250 -15.24 -1.51 15.28
C TYR A 250 -14.48 -0.19 15.53
N GLN A 251 -13.49 0.12 14.69
CA GLN A 251 -12.59 1.27 14.87
C GLN A 251 -13.11 2.57 14.26
N ASN A 252 -14.35 2.58 13.75
CA ASN A 252 -14.96 3.72 13.05
C ASN A 252 -14.13 4.25 11.86
N LEU A 253 -13.28 3.41 11.31
CA LEU A 253 -12.54 3.69 10.08
C LEU A 253 -13.46 3.33 8.92
N THR A 254 -13.71 4.32 8.06
CA THR A 254 -14.62 4.22 6.93
C THR A 254 -13.90 4.66 5.68
N ASN A 255 -14.40 4.25 4.52
CA ASN A 255 -13.89 4.71 3.23
C ASN A 255 -12.43 4.37 2.96
N ILE A 256 -12.05 3.16 3.33
CA ILE A 256 -10.78 2.57 2.92
C ILE A 256 -11.03 1.99 1.53
N GLY A 257 -10.95 2.84 0.50
CA GLY A 257 -10.96 2.40 -0.89
C GLY A 257 -9.77 1.50 -1.19
N SER A 258 -9.72 0.87 -2.35
CA SER A 258 -8.61 -0.03 -2.68
C SER A 258 -7.31 0.69 -3.06
N THR A 259 -7.37 1.98 -3.40
CA THR A 259 -6.21 2.83 -3.76
C THR A 259 -5.85 3.82 -2.65
N TRP A 260 -4.60 3.78 -2.20
CA TRP A 260 -4.06 4.51 -1.06
C TRP A 260 -2.82 5.30 -1.48
N LEU A 261 -2.74 6.57 -1.12
CA LEU A 261 -1.51 7.36 -1.20
C LEU A 261 -1.10 7.81 0.19
N VAL A 262 0.15 7.53 0.57
CA VAL A 262 0.65 7.79 1.92
C VAL A 262 2.12 8.18 1.88
N CYS A 263 2.52 9.05 2.81
CA CYS A 263 3.91 9.40 3.04
C CYS A 263 4.61 8.34 3.89
N PHE A 264 5.79 7.90 3.46
CA PHE A 264 6.63 6.86 4.05
C PHE A 264 8.01 7.41 4.39
N ASN A 265 8.09 8.57 5.05
CA ASN A 265 9.40 9.07 5.48
C ASN A 265 9.90 8.35 6.75
N PHE A 266 11.08 7.72 6.66
CA PHE A 266 11.79 7.14 7.80
C PHE A 266 12.99 8.02 8.11
N VAL A 267 13.05 8.54 9.34
CA VAL A 267 14.31 8.97 9.95
C VAL A 267 14.55 8.00 11.09
N ILE A 268 15.66 7.27 10.96
CA ILE A 268 16.21 6.34 11.96
C ILE A 268 16.49 7.12 13.25
#